data_AF-A0A1F6VJ91-F1
#
_entry.id   AF-A0A1F6VJ91-F1
#
_cell.length_a   1.000
_cell.length_b   1.000
_cell.length_c   1.000
_cell.angle_alpha   90.00
_cell.angle_beta   90.00
_cell.angle_gamma   90.00
#
_symmetry.space_group_name_H-M   'P 1'
#
loop_
_entity.id
_entity.type
_entity.pdbx_description
1 polymer ?
#
loop_
_entity_poly.entity_id
_entity_poly.type
_entity_poly.pdbx_seq_one_letter_code
_entity_poly.pdbx_strand_id
1 'polypeptide(L)'
;MNKKGFLFLRQHLLEGLLLLVIIGFFLVQRLDVIFMAAIIFAYLVIVFLNDNFLYRIKKGAGDVKKNRQYGILFLMIIALMLIWQFSPESIIFTAIFIAFALYRWDGRIVAGGALISLASSLFLLIVERDALAEQMTLYAFYLFAIAAVLAIIEYKRSQKLITNVRKIRKI
;
A
#
# COMPACT_ATOMS: atom_id res chain seq x y z
N MET A 1 14.27 -28.26 -11.88
CA MET A 1 13.66 -26.93 -11.69
C MET A 1 12.26 -26.94 -12.31
N ASN A 2 11.22 -26.52 -11.59
CA ASN A 2 9.81 -26.70 -12.03
C ASN A 2 9.44 -25.65 -13.10
N LYS A 3 8.88 -26.08 -14.25
CA LYS A 3 8.57 -25.21 -15.42
C LYS A 3 7.72 -23.98 -15.05
N LYS A 4 6.85 -24.10 -14.05
CA LYS A 4 6.01 -22.99 -13.56
C LYS A 4 6.82 -21.87 -12.88
N GLY A 5 7.88 -22.21 -12.14
CA GLY A 5 8.73 -21.22 -11.46
C GLY A 5 9.55 -20.39 -12.45
N PHE A 6 9.98 -21.01 -13.56
CA PHE A 6 10.73 -20.34 -14.61
C PHE A 6 9.87 -19.32 -15.38
N LEU A 7 8.62 -19.67 -15.70
CA LEU A 7 7.67 -18.76 -16.33
C LEU A 7 7.36 -17.54 -15.46
N PHE A 8 7.15 -17.75 -14.15
CA PHE A 8 6.89 -16.67 -13.20
C PHE A 8 8.09 -15.71 -13.06
N LEU A 9 9.30 -16.25 -12.97
CA LEU A 9 10.52 -15.44 -12.87
C LEU A 9 10.75 -14.60 -14.14
N ARG A 10 10.53 -15.20 -15.32
CA ARG A 10 10.71 -14.54 -16.62
C ARG A 10 9.73 -13.38 -16.81
N GLN A 11 8.50 -13.53 -16.33
CA GLN A 11 7.47 -12.51 -16.43
C GLN A 11 7.82 -11.27 -15.58
N HIS A 12 8.23 -11.46 -14.32
CA HIS A 12 8.65 -10.35 -13.46
C HIS A 12 9.98 -9.71 -13.88
N LEU A 13 10.91 -10.47 -14.47
CA LEU A 13 12.16 -9.93 -15.02
C LEU A 13 11.89 -9.03 -16.23
N LEU A 14 10.96 -9.43 -17.10
CA LEU A 14 10.53 -8.61 -18.24
C LEU A 14 9.83 -7.34 -17.79
N GLU A 15 8.92 -7.42 -16.81
CA GLU A 15 8.26 -6.24 -16.22
C GLU A 15 9.27 -5.27 -15.61
N GLY A 16 10.25 -5.78 -14.86
CA GLY A 16 11.32 -4.97 -14.27
C GLY A 16 12.25 -4.33 -15.31
N LEU A 17 12.64 -5.08 -16.34
CA LEU A 17 13.49 -4.57 -17.42
C LEU A 17 12.77 -3.48 -18.24
N LEU A 18 11.48 -3.68 -18.51
CA LEU A 18 10.66 -2.72 -19.26
C LEU A 18 10.49 -1.42 -18.46
N LEU A 19 10.28 -1.50 -17.14
CA LEU A 19 10.30 -0.34 -16.24
C LEU A 19 11.64 0.39 -16.27
N LEU A 20 12.76 -0.34 -16.24
CA LEU A 20 14.11 0.23 -16.24
C LEU A 20 14.43 0.95 -17.56
N VAL A 21 14.02 0.36 -18.70
CA VAL A 21 14.16 0.97 -20.03
C VAL A 21 13.29 2.21 -20.16
N ILE A 22 12.06 2.18 -19.65
CA ILE A 22 11.18 3.37 -19.60
C ILE A 22 11.87 4.45 -18.78
N ILE A 23 12.26 4.18 -17.52
CA ILE A 23 12.90 5.16 -16.64
C ILE A 23 14.18 5.74 -17.28
N GLY A 24 15.01 4.90 -17.90
CA GLY A 24 16.23 5.33 -18.61
C GLY A 24 15.95 6.20 -19.83
N PHE A 25 14.94 5.87 -20.63
CA PHE A 25 14.51 6.66 -21.78
C PHE A 25 13.99 8.05 -21.36
N PHE A 26 13.23 8.11 -20.26
CA PHE A 26 12.70 9.35 -19.71
C PHE A 26 13.77 10.26 -19.10
N LEU A 27 14.82 9.69 -18.48
CA LEU A 27 15.99 10.43 -18.01
C LEU A 27 16.78 11.10 -19.14
N VAL A 28 16.82 10.48 -20.32
CA VAL A 28 17.59 10.97 -21.48
C VAL A 28 16.87 12.10 -22.23
N GLN A 29 15.53 12.10 -22.27
CA GLN A 29 14.78 13.01 -23.15
C GLN A 29 14.46 14.40 -22.58
N ARG A 30 14.86 14.76 -21.34
CA ARG A 30 14.38 15.99 -20.66
C ARG A 30 12.87 16.17 -20.81
N LEU A 31 12.12 15.09 -20.67
CA LEU A 31 10.66 15.15 -20.77
C LEU A 31 10.12 16.05 -19.66
N ASP A 32 9.24 16.97 -20.05
CA ASP A 32 8.58 17.88 -19.13
C ASP A 32 7.95 17.09 -17.99
N VAL A 33 8.09 17.64 -16.79
CA VAL A 33 7.64 17.09 -15.50
C VAL A 33 6.16 16.68 -15.55
N ILE A 34 5.38 17.39 -16.36
CA ILE A 34 3.97 17.13 -16.68
C ILE A 34 3.79 15.76 -17.36
N PHE A 35 4.69 15.37 -18.26
CA PHE A 35 4.63 14.10 -19.00
C PHE A 35 5.00 12.91 -18.11
N MET A 36 5.98 13.08 -17.21
CA MET A 36 6.30 12.09 -16.16
C MET A 36 5.13 11.87 -15.21
N ALA A 37 4.48 12.96 -14.76
CA ALA A 37 3.31 12.88 -13.90
C ALA A 37 2.12 12.20 -14.61
N ALA A 38 1.91 12.48 -15.90
CA ALA A 38 0.86 11.83 -16.69
C ALA A 38 1.07 10.31 -16.79
N ILE A 39 2.31 9.84 -16.90
CA ILE A 39 2.64 8.41 -17.00
C ILE A 39 2.50 7.73 -15.64
N ILE A 40 2.99 8.35 -14.56
CA ILE A 40 2.81 7.84 -13.20
C ILE A 40 1.31 7.78 -12.89
N PHE A 41 0.56 8.83 -13.21
CA PHE A 41 -0.89 8.86 -13.04
C PHE A 41 -1.58 7.77 -13.87
N ALA A 42 -1.23 7.60 -15.15
CA ALA A 42 -1.79 6.56 -16.00
C ALA A 42 -1.48 5.15 -15.45
N TYR A 43 -0.25 4.91 -14.98
CA TYR A 43 0.12 3.65 -14.33
C TYR A 43 -0.68 3.42 -13.06
N LEU A 44 -0.85 4.43 -12.21
CA LEU A 44 -1.67 4.34 -11.01
C LEU A 44 -3.13 4.07 -11.34
N VAL A 45 -3.68 4.72 -12.37
CA VAL A 45 -5.03 4.48 -12.86
C VAL A 45 -5.17 3.03 -13.35
N ILE A 46 -4.21 2.50 -14.10
CA ILE A 46 -4.22 1.10 -14.55
C ILE A 46 -4.17 0.13 -13.36
N VAL A 47 -3.32 0.39 -12.36
CA VAL A 47 -3.22 -0.43 -11.14
C VAL A 47 -4.51 -0.35 -10.33
N PHE A 48 -5.14 0.83 -10.25
CA PHE A 48 -6.36 1.07 -9.49
C PHE A 48 -7.61 0.51 -10.19
N LEU A 49 -7.65 0.54 -11.53
CA LEU A 49 -8.71 -0.03 -12.37
C LEU A 49 -8.60 -1.55 -12.54
N ASN A 50 -7.56 -2.19 -12.00
CA ASN A 50 -7.49 -3.63 -12.00
C ASN A 50 -8.69 -4.21 -11.22
N ASP A 51 -9.50 -5.06 -11.84
CA ASP A 51 -10.70 -5.67 -11.25
C ASP A 51 -10.43 -6.34 -9.89
N ASN A 52 -9.21 -6.83 -9.72
CA ASN A 52 -8.74 -7.41 -8.47
C ASN A 52 -8.75 -6.42 -7.29
N PHE A 53 -8.53 -5.13 -7.55
CA PHE A 53 -8.54 -4.07 -6.54
C PHE A 53 -9.97 -3.75 -6.09
N LEU A 54 -10.89 -3.54 -7.03
CA LEU A 54 -12.31 -3.28 -6.73
C LEU A 54 -12.96 -4.45 -5.99
N TYR A 55 -12.64 -5.69 -6.39
CA TYR A 55 -13.09 -6.88 -5.67
C TYR A 55 -12.60 -6.92 -4.22
N ARG A 56 -11.33 -6.56 -3.98
CA ARG A 56 -10.74 -6.50 -2.62
C ARG A 56 -11.41 -5.44 -1.76
N ILE A 57 -11.70 -4.26 -2.30
CA ILE A 57 -12.44 -3.20 -1.58
C ILE A 57 -13.85 -3.67 -1.21
N LYS A 58 -14.59 -4.23 -2.18
CA LYS A 58 -15.95 -4.74 -1.93
C LYS A 58 -15.97 -5.83 -0.86
N LYS A 59 -15.01 -6.75 -0.91
CA LYS A 59 -14.85 -7.79 0.12
C LYS A 59 -14.54 -7.18 1.48
N GLY A 60 -13.62 -6.21 1.51
CA GLY A 60 -13.25 -5.50 2.73
C GLY A 60 -14.42 -4.77 3.38
N ALA A 61 -15.30 -4.15 2.59
CA ALA A 61 -16.51 -3.51 3.09
C ALA A 61 -17.52 -4.52 3.68
N GLY A 62 -17.61 -5.72 3.09
CA GLY A 62 -18.44 -6.81 3.62
C GLY A 62 -18.00 -7.30 5.01
N ASP A 63 -16.69 -7.32 5.27
CA ASP A 63 -16.12 -7.76 6.54
C ASP A 63 -16.44 -6.79 7.70
N VAL A 64 -16.60 -5.48 7.40
CA VAL A 64 -17.04 -4.47 8.38
C VAL A 64 -18.42 -4.78 8.93
N LYS A 65 -19.36 -5.17 8.06
CA LYS A 65 -20.73 -5.48 8.45
C LYS A 65 -20.81 -6.74 9.32
N LYS A 66 -19.93 -7.71 9.08
CA LYS A 66 -19.94 -9.00 9.78
C LYS A 66 -19.39 -8.91 11.20
N ASN A 67 -18.39 -8.06 11.44
CA ASN A 67 -17.69 -7.98 12.73
C ASN A 67 -17.93 -6.65 13.45
N ARG A 68 -19.17 -6.40 13.88
CA ARG A 68 -19.59 -5.15 14.54
C ARG A 68 -18.72 -4.75 15.74
N GLN A 69 -18.18 -5.72 16.47
CA GLN A 69 -17.29 -5.48 17.61
C GLN A 69 -16.00 -4.73 17.21
N TYR A 70 -15.42 -5.05 16.06
CA TYR A 70 -14.24 -4.34 15.56
C TYR A 70 -14.56 -2.90 15.16
N GLY A 71 -15.77 -2.64 14.65
CA GLY A 71 -16.24 -1.28 14.37
C GLY A 71 -16.33 -0.41 15.63
N ILE A 72 -16.84 -0.97 16.73
CA ILE A 72 -16.92 -0.25 18.02
C ILE A 72 -15.53 0.05 18.56
N LEU A 73 -14.62 -0.93 18.55
CA LEU A 73 -13.24 -0.75 19.00
C LEU A 73 -12.50 0.29 18.15
N PHE A 74 -12.71 0.28 16.84
CA PHE A 74 -12.16 1.27 15.92
C PHE A 74 -12.63 2.69 16.25
N LEU A 75 -13.95 2.88 16.42
CA LEU A 75 -14.52 4.17 16.80
C LEU A 75 -14.03 4.65 18.16
N MET A 76 -13.90 3.75 19.14
CA MET A 76 -13.38 4.07 20.47
C MET A 76 -11.95 4.59 20.40
N ILE A 77 -11.08 3.98 19.60
CA ILE A 77 -9.70 4.45 19.44
C ILE A 77 -9.67 5.83 18.79
N ILE A 78 -10.45 6.06 17.74
CA ILE A 78 -10.53 7.40 17.10
C ILE A 78 -11.02 8.46 18.10
N ALA A 79 -12.07 8.15 18.87
CA ALA A 79 -12.60 9.06 19.88
C ALA A 79 -11.54 9.39 20.94
N LEU A 80 -10.77 8.40 21.40
CA LEU A 80 -9.71 8.61 22.37
C LEU A 80 -8.60 9.52 21.82
N MET A 81 -8.22 9.35 20.55
CA MET A 81 -7.22 10.21 19.90
C MET A 81 -7.72 11.66 19.75
N LEU A 82 -9.00 11.86 19.45
CA LEU A 82 -9.62 13.18 19.39
C LEU A 82 -9.63 13.88 20.75
N ILE A 83 -9.96 13.15 21.83
CA ILE A 83 -9.94 13.68 23.21
C ILE A 83 -8.54 14.14 23.61
N TRP A 84 -7.50 13.41 23.17
CA TRP A 84 -6.10 13.72 23.46
C TRP A 84 -5.49 14.78 22.52
N GLN A 85 -6.29 15.40 21.65
CA GLN A 85 -5.86 16.47 20.75
C GLN A 85 -4.67 16.10 19.85
N PHE A 86 -4.61 14.84 19.40
CA PHE A 86 -3.63 14.43 18.38
C PHE A 86 -3.82 15.23 17.10
N SER A 87 -2.75 15.43 16.33
CA SER A 87 -2.86 16.11 15.03
C SER A 87 -3.79 15.33 14.09
N PRO A 88 -4.57 16.03 13.23
CA PRO A 88 -5.47 15.38 12.29
C PRO A 88 -4.79 14.34 11.39
N GLU A 89 -3.57 14.61 10.95
CA GLU A 89 -2.76 13.73 10.11
C GLU A 89 -2.46 12.41 10.86
N SER A 90 -2.05 12.52 12.12
CA SER A 90 -1.76 11.36 12.98
C SER A 90 -3.01 10.49 13.16
N ILE A 91 -4.17 11.12 13.40
CA ILE A 91 -5.45 10.42 13.54
C ILE A 91 -5.79 9.65 12.26
N ILE A 92 -5.60 10.25 11.09
CA ILE A 92 -5.86 9.61 9.80
C ILE A 92 -4.95 8.40 9.60
N PHE A 93 -3.65 8.54 9.79
CA PHE A 93 -2.70 7.43 9.60
C PHE A 93 -2.94 6.29 10.59
N THR A 94 -3.21 6.60 11.85
CA THR A 94 -3.54 5.59 12.86
C THR A 94 -4.87 4.91 12.55
N ALA A 95 -5.89 5.65 12.11
CA ALA A 95 -7.16 5.07 11.68
C ALA A 95 -6.96 4.12 10.48
N ILE A 96 -6.17 4.51 9.47
CA ILE A 96 -5.82 3.63 8.35
C ILE A 96 -5.14 2.37 8.88
N PHE A 97 -4.13 2.50 9.73
CA PHE A 97 -3.41 1.36 10.29
C PHE A 97 -4.36 0.38 11.02
N ILE A 98 -5.18 0.90 11.93
CA ILE A 98 -6.10 0.06 12.73
C ILE A 98 -7.13 -0.61 11.83
N ALA A 99 -7.71 0.13 10.87
CA ALA A 99 -8.66 -0.42 9.92
C ALA A 99 -8.06 -1.61 9.15
N PHE A 100 -6.86 -1.44 8.57
CA PHE A 100 -6.19 -2.50 7.84
C PHE A 100 -5.79 -3.69 8.75
N ALA A 101 -5.33 -3.41 9.97
CA ALA A 101 -4.94 -4.44 10.93
C ALA A 101 -6.13 -5.30 11.37
N LEU A 102 -7.28 -4.68 11.65
CA LEU A 102 -8.50 -5.35 12.11
C LEU A 102 -9.23 -6.07 10.98
N TYR A 103 -9.48 -5.40 9.85
CA TYR A 103 -10.27 -5.95 8.75
C TYR A 103 -9.47 -6.82 7.79
N ARG A 104 -8.17 -7.03 8.06
CA ARG A 104 -7.30 -7.91 7.26
C ARG A 104 -7.28 -7.53 5.79
N TRP A 105 -7.38 -6.23 5.52
CA TRP A 105 -7.26 -5.71 4.18
C TRP A 105 -5.85 -5.90 3.64
N ASP A 106 -5.71 -5.88 2.32
CA ASP A 106 -4.43 -6.11 1.65
C ASP A 106 -3.45 -4.96 1.93
N GLY A 107 -2.36 -5.25 2.65
CA GLY A 107 -1.33 -4.28 2.99
C GLY A 107 -0.63 -3.66 1.77
N ARG A 108 -0.73 -4.29 0.59
CA ARG A 108 -0.19 -3.75 -0.67
C ARG A 108 -0.82 -2.42 -1.06
N ILE A 109 -2.07 -2.16 -0.67
CA ILE A 109 -2.75 -0.90 -0.95
C ILE A 109 -2.05 0.25 -0.22
N VAL A 110 -1.69 0.03 1.04
CA VAL A 110 -0.95 1.02 1.85
C VAL A 110 0.45 1.24 1.27
N ALA A 111 1.14 0.16 0.88
CA ALA A 111 2.44 0.25 0.23
C ALA A 111 2.37 1.03 -1.10
N GLY A 112 1.32 0.80 -1.89
CA GLY A 112 1.03 1.58 -3.09
C GLY A 112 0.84 3.06 -2.77
N GLY A 113 0.03 3.39 -1.75
CA GLY A 113 -0.14 4.76 -1.27
C GLY A 113 1.18 5.43 -0.85
N ALA A 114 2.07 4.69 -0.19
CA ALA A 114 3.39 5.17 0.19
C ALA A 114 4.24 5.53 -1.05
N LEU A 115 4.24 4.67 -2.07
CA LEU A 115 4.96 4.92 -3.33
C LEU A 115 4.39 6.11 -4.09
N ILE A 116 3.06 6.27 -4.09
CA ILE A 116 2.39 7.44 -4.69
C ILE A 116 2.85 8.72 -3.99
N SER A 117 2.82 8.73 -2.66
CA SER A 117 3.23 9.90 -1.88
C SER A 117 4.69 10.26 -2.12
N LEU A 118 5.57 9.26 -2.24
CA LEU A 118 6.99 9.46 -2.56
C LEU A 118 7.20 9.98 -3.99
N ALA A 119 6.46 9.45 -4.96
CA ALA A 119 6.51 9.95 -6.34
C ALA A 119 6.00 11.40 -6.42
N SER A 120 4.93 11.72 -5.68
CA SER A 120 4.40 13.07 -5.57
C SER A 120 5.39 14.04 -4.92
N SER A 121 6.17 13.61 -3.93
CA SER A 121 7.18 14.50 -3.33
C SER A 121 8.30 14.84 -4.32
N LEU A 122 8.78 13.87 -5.11
CA LEU A 122 9.74 14.12 -6.18
C LEU A 122 9.18 15.11 -7.20
N PHE A 123 7.92 14.96 -7.59
CA PHE A 123 7.27 15.91 -8.51
C PHE A 123 7.20 17.32 -7.93
N LEU A 124 6.78 17.47 -6.67
CA LEU A 124 6.68 18.76 -6.01
C LEU A 124 8.03 19.46 -5.85
N LEU A 125 9.11 18.69 -5.66
CA LEU A 125 10.46 19.22 -5.61
C LEU A 125 10.87 19.86 -6.94
N ILE A 126 10.47 19.27 -8.07
CA ILE A 126 10.80 19.83 -9.39
C ILE A 126 10.00 21.11 -9.68
N VAL A 127 8.80 21.26 -9.10
CA VAL A 127 7.96 22.47 -9.22
C VAL A 127 8.31 23.50 -8.12
N GLU A 128 9.42 23.31 -7.40
CA GLU A 128 9.93 24.21 -6.36
C GLU A 128 8.89 24.47 -5.25
N ARG A 129 8.12 23.44 -4.87
CA ARG A 129 7.13 23.50 -3.77
C ARG A 129 7.63 22.75 -2.53
N ASP A 130 8.74 23.22 -1.96
CA ASP A 130 9.49 22.54 -0.90
C ASP A 130 8.64 22.12 0.31
N ALA A 131 7.80 23.03 0.83
CA ALA A 131 6.95 22.75 1.99
C ALA A 131 5.96 21.59 1.75
N LEU A 132 5.39 21.50 0.54
CA LEU A 132 4.49 20.41 0.19
C LEU A 132 5.26 19.12 -0.11
N ALA A 133 6.44 19.22 -0.72
CA ALA A 133 7.30 18.08 -0.99
C ALA A 133 7.75 17.40 0.31
N GLU A 134 8.13 18.19 1.31
CA GLU A 134 8.47 17.71 2.65
C GLU A 134 7.29 16.99 3.31
N GLN A 135 6.11 17.61 3.29
CA GLN A 135 4.90 17.02 3.84
C GLN A 135 4.52 15.69 3.16
N MET A 136 4.61 15.60 1.84
CA MET A 136 4.38 14.35 1.10
C MET A 136 5.42 13.27 1.40
N THR A 137 6.66 13.67 1.68
CA THR A 137 7.72 12.74 2.09
C THR A 137 7.45 12.16 3.47
N LEU A 138 6.99 12.98 4.42
CA LEU A 138 6.56 12.51 5.74
C LEU A 138 5.39 11.52 5.62
N TYR A 139 4.40 11.82 4.78
CA TYR A 139 3.27 10.92 4.53
C TYR A 139 3.71 9.59 3.93
N ALA A 140 4.65 9.62 2.97
CA ALA A 140 5.24 8.41 2.41
C ALA A 140 5.89 7.57 3.51
N PHE A 141 6.66 8.20 4.40
CA PHE A 141 7.34 7.54 5.51
C PHE A 141 6.33 6.87 6.48
N TYR A 142 5.28 7.58 6.89
CA TYR A 142 4.23 7.01 7.74
C TYR A 142 3.54 5.81 7.08
N LEU A 143 3.13 5.92 5.82
CA LEU A 143 2.50 4.82 5.09
C LEU A 143 3.43 3.63 4.92
N PHE A 144 4.72 3.86 4.69
CA PHE A 144 5.71 2.80 4.57
C PHE A 144 5.90 2.04 5.89
N ALA A 145 5.97 2.76 7.01
CA ALA A 145 6.02 2.15 8.35
C ALA A 145 4.77 1.31 8.63
N ILE A 146 3.58 1.83 8.33
CA ILE A 146 2.31 1.11 8.45
C ILE A 146 2.33 -0.16 7.59
N ALA A 147 2.73 -0.06 6.32
CA ALA A 147 2.81 -1.19 5.40
C ALA A 147 3.78 -2.27 5.91
N ALA A 148 4.94 -1.89 6.43
CA ALA A 148 5.92 -2.80 7.01
C ALA A 148 5.36 -3.56 8.23
N VAL A 149 4.69 -2.85 9.15
CA VAL A 149 4.06 -3.48 10.33
C VAL A 149 2.94 -4.44 9.91
N LEU A 150 2.09 -4.04 8.96
CA LEU A 150 1.05 -4.91 8.42
C LEU A 150 1.62 -6.18 7.79
N ALA A 151 2.73 -6.07 7.04
CA ALA A 151 3.42 -7.22 6.47
C ALA A 151 3.93 -8.19 7.54
N ILE A 152 4.47 -7.68 8.66
CA ILE A 152 4.90 -8.52 9.79
C ILE A 152 3.70 -9.23 10.43
N ILE A 153 2.58 -8.53 10.62
CA ILE A 153 1.34 -9.12 11.17
C ILE A 153 0.82 -10.23 10.24
N GLU A 154 0.81 -9.99 8.93
CA GLU A 154 0.37 -10.96 7.93
C GLU A 154 1.27 -12.20 7.90
N TYR A 155 2.59 -12.00 7.98
CA TYR A 155 3.56 -13.09 8.04
C TYR A 155 3.34 -13.97 9.27
N LYS A 156 3.24 -13.38 10.47
CA LYS A 156 2.97 -14.14 11.72
C LYS A 156 1.66 -14.91 11.65
N ARG A 157 0.62 -14.32 11.06
CA ARG A 157 -0.68 -14.97 10.88
C ARG A 157 -0.59 -16.17 9.93
N SER A 158 0.14 -16.03 8.83
CA SER A 158 0.34 -17.10 7.84
C SER A 158 1.09 -18.30 8.43
N GLN A 159 2.11 -18.05 9.27
CA GLN A 159 2.84 -19.12 9.99
C GLN A 159 1.92 -19.93 10.90
N LYS A 160 1.00 -19.28 11.63
CA LYS A 160 0.04 -19.96 12.51
C LYS A 160 -0.90 -20.91 11.76
N LEU A 161 -1.27 -20.56 10.52
CA LEU A 161 -2.10 -21.43 9.69
C LEU A 161 -1.32 -22.68 9.25
N ILE A 162 -0.06 -22.52 8.86
CA ILE A 162 0.80 -23.63 8.40
C ILE A 162 1.03 -24.65 9.53
N THR A 163 1.30 -24.19 10.75
CA THR A 163 1.51 -25.09 11.90
C THR A 163 0.25 -25.87 12.26
N ASN A 164 -0.94 -25.26 12.18
CA ASN A 164 -2.20 -25.96 12.40
C ASN A 164 -2.45 -27.05 11.35
N VAL A 165 -2.19 -26.77 10.06
CA VAL A 165 -2.35 -27.78 8.99
C VAL A 165 -1.40 -28.98 9.20
N ARG A 166 -0.15 -28.73 9.64
CA ARG A 166 0.79 -29.81 9.94
C ARG A 166 0.35 -30.68 11.12
N LYS A 167 -0.31 -30.10 12.13
CA LYS A 167 -0.82 -30.84 13.29
C LYS A 167 -1.94 -31.80 12.90
N ILE A 168 -2.82 -31.38 11.99
CA ILE A 168 -3.94 -32.20 11.50
C ILE A 168 -3.45 -33.39 10.67
N ARG A 169 -2.41 -33.22 9.83
CA ARG A 169 -1.89 -34.31 8.98
C ARG A 169 -1.10 -35.39 9.75
N LYS A 170 -0.82 -35.19 11.03
CA LYS A 170 -0.11 -36.16 11.88
C LYS A 170 -1.06 -37.08 12.66
N ILE A 171 -2.36 -36.93 12.47
CA ILE A 171 -3.43 -37.76 13.02
C ILE A 171 -3.97 -38.62 11.88
#